data_AF-A0A9W7AD42-F1
#
_entry.id   AF-A0A9W7AD42-F1
#
_cell.length_a   1.000
_cell.length_b   1.000
_cell.length_c   1.000
_cell.angle_alpha   90.00
_cell.angle_beta   90.00
_cell.angle_gamma   90.00
#
_symmetry.space_group_name_H-M   'P 1'
#
loop_
_entity.id
_entity.type
_entity.pdbx_description
1 polymer ?
#
loop_
_entity_poly.entity_id
_entity_poly.type
_entity_poly.pdbx_seq_one_letter_code
_entity_poly.pdbx_strand_id
1 'polypeptide(L)'
;MVSYDWDTSPTQRSKASFAYGFVPDKAWSRAVCFLSMMSLSFAHIILQTFSCALLAVTNKMWLIYYVSASTGLFFFYKIVRRDFYYYLNLRGVFRLVVSIIERFIIKVLVDFTMLIHLRNTCEMGGFYFLASILISLMRRRSSLAQVKTLLGGKEER
;
A
#
# COMPACT_ATOMS: atom_id res chain seq x y z
N MET A 1 -12.28 -1.98 3.90
CA MET A 1 -13.58 -1.97 4.62
C MET A 1 -13.85 -0.59 5.23
N VAL A 2 -12.92 -0.04 6.03
CA VAL A 2 -13.05 1.32 6.60
C VAL A 2 -13.40 2.41 5.57
N SER A 3 -12.76 2.40 4.39
CA SER A 3 -13.11 3.36 3.33
C SER A 3 -14.57 3.27 2.88
N TYR A 4 -15.13 2.07 2.82
CA TYR A 4 -16.50 1.87 2.36
C TYR A 4 -17.53 2.35 3.40
N ASP A 5 -17.26 2.13 4.69
CA ASP A 5 -18.13 2.61 5.76
C ASP A 5 -18.14 4.14 5.80
N TRP A 6 -16.97 4.77 5.66
CA TRP A 6 -16.90 6.24 5.57
C TRP A 6 -17.54 6.78 4.30
N ASP A 7 -17.36 6.10 3.17
CA ASP A 7 -17.97 6.51 1.91
C ASP A 7 -19.49 6.33 1.89
N THR A 8 -20.07 5.50 2.75
CA THR A 8 -21.53 5.26 2.84
C THR A 8 -22.20 6.00 3.99
N SER A 9 -21.43 6.58 4.92
CA SER A 9 -21.98 7.34 6.04
C SER A 9 -22.41 8.77 5.61
N PRO A 10 -23.64 9.21 5.93
CA PRO A 10 -24.15 10.51 5.52
C PRO A 10 -23.41 11.68 6.17
N THR A 11 -22.95 11.50 7.42
CA THR A 11 -22.19 12.50 8.17
C THR A 11 -20.84 12.80 7.51
N GLN A 12 -20.15 11.79 6.98
CA GLN A 12 -18.81 11.96 6.42
C GLN A 12 -18.85 12.42 4.96
N ARG A 13 -19.90 12.04 4.22
CA ARG A 13 -20.20 12.64 2.90
C ARG A 13 -20.44 14.14 2.98
N SER A 14 -21.14 14.58 4.02
CA SER A 14 -21.38 16.02 4.26
C SER A 14 -20.09 16.75 4.64
N LYS A 15 -19.31 16.18 5.57
CA LYS A 15 -18.08 16.81 6.08
C LYS A 15 -16.92 16.82 5.09
N ALA A 16 -16.82 15.80 4.22
CA ALA A 16 -15.69 15.60 3.32
C ALA A 16 -16.17 15.11 1.95
N SER A 17 -17.05 15.88 1.32
CA SER A 17 -17.64 15.61 0.00
C SER A 17 -16.62 15.48 -1.13
N PHE A 18 -15.43 16.07 -0.98
CA PHE A 18 -14.33 15.91 -1.93
C PHE A 18 -13.64 14.53 -1.84
N ALA A 19 -13.66 13.91 -0.66
CA ALA A 19 -12.94 12.66 -0.39
C ALA A 19 -13.86 11.42 -0.37
N TYR A 20 -15.16 11.61 -0.13
CA TYR A 20 -16.15 10.54 0.00
C TYR A 20 -17.42 10.85 -0.79
N GLY A 21 -18.14 9.80 -1.20
CA GLY A 21 -19.35 9.86 -2.01
C GLY A 21 -19.23 9.11 -3.35
N PHE A 22 -18.26 8.22 -3.49
CA PHE A 22 -18.05 7.46 -4.73
C PHE A 22 -18.97 6.24 -4.87
N VAL A 23 -19.46 5.70 -3.76
CA VAL A 23 -20.33 4.52 -3.70
C VAL A 23 -21.79 4.96 -3.93
N PRO A 24 -22.47 4.42 -4.96
CA PRO A 24 -23.86 4.74 -5.24
C PRO A 24 -24.82 4.23 -4.15
N ASP A 25 -25.95 4.91 -3.97
CA ASP A 25 -26.92 4.60 -2.91
C ASP A 25 -27.78 3.35 -3.18
N LYS A 26 -27.82 2.87 -4.44
CA LYS A 26 -28.58 1.68 -4.81
C LYS A 26 -27.98 0.43 -4.15
N ALA A 27 -28.82 -0.37 -3.49
CA ALA A 27 -28.40 -1.55 -2.72
C ALA A 27 -27.51 -2.52 -3.52
N TRP A 28 -27.90 -2.84 -4.76
CA TRP A 28 -27.12 -3.74 -5.62
C TRP A 28 -25.75 -3.15 -6.00
N SER A 29 -25.72 -1.90 -6.45
CA SER A 29 -24.48 -1.22 -6.83
C SER A 29 -23.53 -1.07 -5.64
N ARG A 30 -24.06 -0.82 -4.44
CA ARG A 30 -23.32 -0.76 -3.19
C ARG A 30 -22.70 -2.12 -2.83
N ALA A 31 -23.44 -3.21 -2.97
CA ALA A 31 -22.92 -4.56 -2.75
C ALA A 31 -21.79 -4.93 -3.74
N VAL A 32 -21.94 -4.56 -5.01
CA VAL A 32 -20.90 -4.77 -6.04
C VAL A 32 -19.62 -3.99 -5.71
N CYS A 33 -19.72 -2.73 -5.25
CA CYS A 33 -18.57 -1.95 -4.81
C CYS A 33 -17.88 -2.59 -3.59
N PHE A 34 -18.65 -3.06 -2.62
CA PHE A 34 -18.10 -3.73 -1.44
C PHE A 34 -17.32 -5.00 -1.82
N LEU A 35 -17.95 -5.84 -2.65
CA LEU A 35 -17.37 -7.11 -3.09
C LEU A 35 -16.12 -6.89 -3.94
N SER A 36 -16.11 -5.89 -4.83
CA SER A 36 -14.95 -5.57 -5.67
C SER A 36 -13.77 -5.03 -4.86
N MET A 37 -14.03 -4.19 -3.85
CA MET A 37 -12.98 -3.71 -2.94
C MET A 37 -12.40 -4.85 -2.09
N MET A 38 -13.24 -5.76 -1.63
CA MET A 38 -12.81 -6.93 -0.85
C MET A 38 -11.99 -7.90 -1.70
N SER A 39 -12.47 -8.25 -2.90
CA SER A 39 -11.77 -9.17 -3.80
C SER A 39 -10.43 -8.61 -4.26
N LEU A 40 -10.37 -7.30 -4.56
CA LEU A 40 -9.12 -6.62 -4.92
C LEU A 40 -8.09 -6.67 -3.78
N SER A 41 -8.51 -6.40 -2.55
CA SER A 41 -7.61 -6.42 -1.38
C SER A 41 -7.09 -7.84 -1.15
N PHE A 42 -7.99 -8.84 -1.22
CA PHE A 42 -7.64 -10.25 -1.05
C PHE A 42 -6.65 -10.73 -2.13
N ALA A 43 -6.95 -10.47 -3.40
CA ALA A 43 -6.09 -10.83 -4.52
C ALA A 43 -4.73 -10.13 -4.43
N HIS A 44 -4.71 -8.86 -4.05
CA HIS A 44 -3.46 -8.11 -3.90
C HIS A 44 -2.58 -8.69 -2.79
N ILE A 45 -3.15 -9.06 -1.64
CA ILE A 45 -2.42 -9.71 -0.54
C ILE A 45 -1.78 -11.02 -1.04
N ILE A 46 -2.53 -11.88 -1.72
CA ILE A 46 -2.03 -13.16 -2.25
C ILE A 46 -0.90 -12.93 -3.26
N LEU A 47 -1.09 -12.01 -4.21
CA LEU A 47 -0.07 -11.70 -5.20
C LEU A 47 1.20 -11.16 -4.55
N GLN A 48 1.05 -10.37 -3.50
CA GLN A 48 2.18 -9.75 -2.81
C GLN A 48 2.94 -10.75 -1.94
N THR A 49 2.24 -11.62 -1.21
CA THR A 49 2.88 -12.69 -0.42
C THR A 49 3.55 -13.72 -1.32
N PHE A 50 2.92 -14.12 -2.42
CA PHE A 50 3.51 -15.01 -3.41
C PHE A 50 4.78 -14.43 -4.02
N SER A 51 4.77 -13.14 -4.38
CA SER A 51 5.95 -12.45 -4.93
C SER A 51 7.11 -12.39 -3.94
N CYS A 52 6.81 -12.10 -2.67
CA CYS A 52 7.81 -12.10 -1.60
C CYS A 52 8.37 -13.51 -1.37
N ALA A 53 7.52 -14.53 -1.33
CA ALA A 53 7.96 -15.92 -1.19
C ALA A 53 8.90 -16.33 -2.34
N LEU A 54 8.54 -15.97 -3.59
CA LEU A 54 9.34 -16.28 -4.76
C LEU A 54 10.72 -15.62 -4.72
N LEU A 55 10.76 -14.32 -4.37
CA LEU A 55 12.03 -13.60 -4.18
C LEU A 55 12.86 -14.18 -3.04
N ALA A 56 12.23 -14.62 -1.94
CA ALA A 56 12.93 -15.22 -0.81
C ALA A 56 13.61 -16.55 -1.18
N VAL A 57 12.99 -17.34 -2.07
CA VAL A 57 13.54 -18.61 -2.57
C VAL A 57 14.65 -18.38 -3.59
N THR A 58 14.48 -17.42 -4.51
CA THR A 58 15.50 -17.13 -5.53
C THR A 58 16.72 -16.42 -4.93
N ASN A 59 16.50 -15.27 -4.28
CA ASN A 59 17.58 -14.48 -3.72
C ASN A 59 17.06 -13.49 -2.66
N LYS A 60 17.37 -13.81 -1.40
CA LYS A 60 16.98 -13.04 -0.21
C LYS A 60 17.50 -11.59 -0.23
N MET A 61 18.67 -11.33 -0.83
CA MET A 61 19.23 -9.98 -0.90
C MET A 61 18.35 -9.06 -1.74
N TRP A 62 17.85 -9.53 -2.89
CA TRP A 62 16.93 -8.76 -3.73
C TRP A 62 15.65 -8.39 -2.97
N LEU A 63 15.10 -9.31 -2.17
CA LEU A 63 13.94 -9.03 -1.32
C LEU A 63 14.22 -7.88 -0.36
N ILE A 64 15.36 -7.92 0.34
CA ILE A 64 15.76 -6.87 1.29
C ILE A 64 15.89 -5.52 0.56
N TYR A 65 16.56 -5.48 -0.59
CA TYR A 65 16.70 -4.27 -1.39
C TYR A 65 15.34 -3.70 -1.83
N TYR A 66 14.42 -4.53 -2.30
CA TYR A 66 13.08 -4.06 -2.71
C TYR A 66 12.28 -3.49 -1.54
N VAL A 67 12.31 -4.15 -0.38
CA VAL A 67 11.57 -3.68 0.81
C VAL A 67 12.19 -2.40 1.37
N SER A 68 13.52 -2.35 1.50
CA SER A 68 14.24 -1.18 2.01
C SER A 68 14.14 0.02 1.07
N ALA A 69 14.28 -0.18 -0.25
CA ALA A 69 14.13 0.89 -1.23
C ALA A 69 12.71 1.44 -1.26
N SER A 70 11.69 0.56 -1.24
CA SER A 70 10.27 0.98 -1.19
C SER A 70 9.97 1.79 0.06
N THR A 71 10.43 1.33 1.23
CA THR A 71 10.21 1.99 2.51
C THR A 71 11.00 3.30 2.61
N GLY A 72 12.26 3.29 2.18
CA GLY A 72 13.13 4.47 2.16
C GLY A 72 12.59 5.57 1.24
N LEU A 73 12.09 5.22 0.05
CA LEU A 73 11.47 6.17 -0.86
C LEU A 73 10.22 6.82 -0.25
N PHE A 74 9.43 6.08 0.53
CA PHE A 74 8.28 6.64 1.26
C PHE A 74 8.70 7.68 2.28
N PHE A 75 9.68 7.35 3.11
CA PHE A 75 10.18 8.28 4.12
C PHE A 75 10.80 9.52 3.47
N PHE A 76 11.59 9.34 2.41
CA PHE A 76 12.16 10.44 1.64
C PHE A 76 11.06 11.36 1.07
N TYR A 77 10.01 10.78 0.46
CA TYR A 77 8.87 11.53 -0.03
C TYR A 77 8.20 12.38 1.07
N LYS A 78 8.00 11.80 2.27
CA LYS A 78 7.41 12.52 3.41
C LYS A 78 8.32 13.62 3.97
N ILE A 79 9.64 13.41 3.98
CA ILE A 79 10.63 14.43 4.39
C ILE A 79 10.60 15.62 3.43
N VAL A 80 10.62 15.37 2.11
CA VAL A 80 10.56 16.43 1.09
C VAL A 80 9.26 17.24 1.19
N ARG A 81 8.13 16.57 1.47
CA ARG A 81 6.83 17.22 1.72
C ARG A 81 6.74 17.96 3.05
N ARG A 82 7.75 17.84 3.93
CA ARG A 82 7.76 18.36 5.32
C ARG A 82 6.57 17.89 6.17
N ASP A 83 5.97 16.75 5.81
CA ASP A 83 4.77 16.16 6.44
C ASP A 83 5.12 14.88 7.21
N PHE A 84 6.28 14.90 7.87
CA PHE A 84 6.79 13.71 8.55
C PHE A 84 6.16 13.50 9.92
N TYR A 85 5.87 14.59 10.64
CA TYR A 85 5.40 14.53 12.01
C TYR A 85 3.91 14.22 12.07
N TYR A 86 3.55 13.21 12.86
CA TYR A 86 2.16 12.87 13.13
C TYR A 86 1.47 13.99 13.95
N TYR A 87 0.13 14.07 13.86
CA TYR A 87 -0.69 15.13 14.47
C TYR A 87 -0.63 15.17 16.01
N LEU A 88 -0.10 14.12 16.66
CA LEU A 88 0.07 14.07 18.11
C LEU A 88 1.07 15.12 18.60
N ASN A 89 0.62 15.92 19.58
CA ASN A 89 1.35 17.06 20.13
C ASN A 89 2.42 16.61 21.16
N LEU A 90 3.35 15.76 20.73
CA LEU A 90 4.46 15.24 21.53
C LEU A 90 5.68 16.17 21.43
N ARG A 91 6.42 16.34 22.53
CA ARG A 91 7.63 17.17 22.59
C ARG A 91 8.91 16.34 22.41
N GLY A 92 9.90 16.90 21.72
CA GLY A 92 11.24 16.32 21.60
C GLY A 92 11.34 15.05 20.75
N VAL A 93 12.30 14.18 21.08
CA VAL A 93 12.65 12.96 20.34
C VAL A 93 11.48 11.98 20.23
N PHE A 94 10.61 11.92 21.24
CA PHE A 94 9.42 11.05 21.22
C PHE A 94 8.49 11.35 20.05
N ARG A 95 8.35 12.62 19.64
CA ARG A 95 7.56 13.00 18.46
C ARG A 95 8.07 12.33 17.19
N LEU A 96 9.38 12.26 17.04
CA LEU A 96 10.03 11.68 15.86
C LEU A 96 9.87 10.16 15.86
N VAL A 97 10.15 9.49 16.98
CA VAL A 97 10.04 8.02 17.09
C VAL A 97 8.61 7.54 16.83
N VAL A 98 7.61 8.17 17.46
CA VAL A 98 6.20 7.80 17.26
C VAL A 98 5.78 8.00 15.80
N SER A 99 6.21 9.10 15.17
CA SER A 99 5.90 9.35 13.76
C SER A 99 6.55 8.32 12.83
N ILE A 100 7.80 7.91 13.08
CA ILE A 100 8.46 6.87 12.27
C ILE A 100 7.69 5.55 12.35
N ILE A 101 7.33 5.13 13.57
CA ILE A 101 6.65 3.85 13.79
C ILE A 101 5.27 3.86 13.12
N GLU A 102 4.48 4.91 13.32
CA GLU A 102 3.16 5.06 12.73
C GLU A 102 3.22 5.04 11.19
N ARG A 103 4.13 5.82 10.61
CA ARG A 103 4.33 5.88 9.16
C ARG A 103 4.82 4.55 8.60
N PHE A 104 5.67 3.83 9.33
CA PHE A 104 6.12 2.49 8.96
C PHE A 104 4.98 1.48 8.94
N ILE A 105 4.13 1.47 9.98
CA ILE A 105 2.95 0.59 10.04
C ILE A 105 2.01 0.87 8.88
N ILE A 106 1.69 2.14 8.63
CA ILE A 106 0.85 2.54 7.49
C ILE A 106 1.45 2.11 6.16
N LYS A 107 2.77 2.26 5.99
CA LYS A 107 3.47 1.83 4.78
C LYS A 107 3.37 0.33 4.55
N VAL A 108 3.60 -0.48 5.59
CA VAL A 108 3.46 -1.94 5.53
C VAL A 108 2.03 -2.34 5.19
N LEU A 109 1.04 -1.73 5.86
CA LEU A 109 -0.37 -2.02 5.59
C LEU A 109 -0.75 -1.75 4.14
N VAL A 110 -0.36 -0.61 3.56
CA VAL A 110 -0.68 -0.31 2.15
C VAL A 110 0.02 -1.25 1.18
N ASP A 111 1.29 -1.56 1.42
CA ASP A 111 2.05 -2.44 0.53
C ASP A 111 1.40 -3.82 0.41
N PHE A 112 0.91 -4.37 1.52
CA PHE A 112 0.29 -5.70 1.53
C PHE A 112 -1.20 -5.69 1.17
N THR A 113 -1.97 -4.70 1.63
CA THR A 113 -3.45 -4.77 1.56
C THR A 113 -4.06 -3.85 0.48
N MET A 114 -3.26 -2.94 -0.10
CA MET A 114 -3.73 -1.91 -1.04
C MET A 114 -4.96 -1.15 -0.53
N LEU A 115 -4.95 -0.82 0.76
CA LEU A 115 -6.08 -0.22 1.44
C LEU A 115 -6.39 1.17 0.85
N ILE A 116 -7.43 1.24 0.03
CA ILE A 116 -7.81 2.42 -0.79
C ILE A 116 -8.03 3.67 0.06
N HIS A 117 -8.46 3.50 1.31
CA HIS A 117 -8.68 4.60 2.24
C HIS A 117 -7.44 5.49 2.42
N LEU A 118 -6.25 4.87 2.44
CA LEU A 118 -4.97 5.55 2.67
C LEU A 118 -4.50 6.36 1.45
N ARG A 119 -5.27 6.38 0.35
CA ARG A 119 -5.06 7.32 -0.78
C ARG A 119 -5.27 8.77 -0.37
N ASN A 120 -5.99 9.01 0.72
CA ASN A 120 -6.30 10.35 1.18
C ASN A 120 -5.01 11.16 1.45
N THR A 121 -5.05 12.45 1.14
CA THR A 121 -3.87 13.34 1.15
C THR A 121 -3.22 13.45 2.52
N CYS A 122 -4.02 13.34 3.59
CA CYS A 122 -3.54 13.41 4.96
C CYS A 122 -2.69 12.19 5.38
N GLU A 123 -2.91 11.04 4.74
CA GLU A 123 -2.26 9.78 5.12
C GLU A 123 -1.04 9.55 4.24
N MET A 124 -1.23 8.94 3.08
CA MET A 124 -0.14 8.58 2.16
C MET A 124 -0.07 9.53 0.94
N GLY A 125 -1.22 10.08 0.55
CA GLY A 125 -1.39 10.87 -0.66
C GLY A 125 -1.53 10.02 -1.94
N GLY A 126 -2.43 10.45 -2.82
CA GLY A 126 -2.80 9.69 -4.02
C GLY A 126 -1.64 9.41 -4.98
N PHE A 127 -0.68 10.34 -5.09
CA PHE A 127 0.50 10.17 -5.95
C PHE A 127 1.38 9.01 -5.48
N TYR A 128 1.69 8.97 -4.18
CA TYR A 128 2.52 7.90 -3.63
C TYR A 128 1.77 6.57 -3.61
N PHE A 129 0.44 6.58 -3.40
CA PHE A 129 -0.40 5.38 -3.53
C PHE A 129 -0.28 4.72 -4.92
N LEU A 130 -0.33 5.51 -6.00
CA LEU A 130 -0.12 5.01 -7.36
C LEU A 130 1.32 4.50 -7.56
N ALA A 131 2.32 5.22 -7.04
CA ALA A 131 3.71 4.79 -7.10
C ALA A 131 3.91 3.43 -6.39
N SER A 132 3.30 3.20 -5.23
CA SER A 132 3.35 1.92 -4.51
C SER A 132 2.77 0.75 -5.31
N ILE A 133 1.70 1.00 -6.08
CA ILE A 133 1.13 0.00 -6.99
C ILE A 133 2.13 -0.34 -8.10
N LEU A 134 2.75 0.68 -8.71
CA LEU A 134 3.75 0.50 -9.75
C LEU A 134 4.98 -0.25 -9.24
N ILE A 135 5.50 0.11 -8.08
CA ILE A 135 6.62 -0.59 -7.42
C ILE A 135 6.25 -2.07 -7.17
N SER A 136 5.01 -2.33 -6.75
CA SER A 136 4.52 -3.70 -6.53
C SER A 136 4.39 -4.50 -7.84
N LEU A 137 4.05 -3.86 -8.96
CA LEU A 137 4.04 -4.48 -10.29
C LEU A 137 5.46 -4.76 -10.80
N MET A 138 6.38 -3.81 -10.62
CA MET A 138 7.78 -3.98 -10.99
C MET A 138 8.42 -5.14 -10.24
N ARG A 139 8.23 -5.20 -8.92
CA ARG A 139 8.67 -6.31 -8.07
C ARG A 139 8.18 -7.68 -8.57
N ARG A 140 6.92 -7.77 -8.97
CA ARG A 140 6.30 -8.98 -9.56
C ARG A 140 6.95 -9.39 -10.88
N ARG A 141 7.20 -8.44 -11.77
CA ARG A 141 7.88 -8.72 -13.05
C ARG A 141 9.31 -9.21 -12.82
N SER A 142 10.03 -8.56 -11.92
CA SER A 142 11.40 -8.94 -11.55
C SER A 142 11.45 -10.34 -10.95
N SER A 143 10.54 -10.69 -10.04
CA SER A 143 10.52 -12.03 -9.42
C SER A 143 10.28 -13.13 -10.45
N LEU A 144 9.36 -12.91 -11.41
CA LEU A 144 9.12 -13.87 -12.50
C LEU A 144 10.31 -13.98 -13.46
N ALA A 145 10.98 -12.87 -13.77
CA ALA A 145 12.19 -12.89 -14.59
C ALA A 145 13.30 -13.73 -13.95
N GLN A 146 13.50 -13.57 -12.63
CA GLN A 146 14.48 -14.34 -11.86
C GLN A 146 14.16 -15.84 -11.86
N VAL A 147 12.88 -16.21 -11.77
CA VAL A 147 12.48 -17.62 -11.86
C VAL A 147 12.72 -18.20 -13.25
N LYS A 148 12.42 -17.45 -14.32
CA LYS A 148 12.71 -17.89 -15.69
C LYS A 148 14.20 -18.13 -15.90
N THR A 149 15.06 -17.24 -15.39
CA THR A 149 16.52 -17.44 -15.47
C THR A 149 16.99 -18.65 -14.69
N LEU A 150 16.38 -18.96 -13.54
CA LEU A 150 16.70 -20.17 -12.78
C LEU A 150 16.25 -21.46 -13.48
N LEU A 151 15.08 -21.43 -14.13
CA LEU A 151 14.56 -22.58 -14.87
C LEU A 151 15.34 -22.83 -16.16
N GLY A 152 15.64 -21.79 -16.93
CA GLY A 152 16.44 -21.91 -18.16
C GLY A 152 17.85 -22.45 -17.89
N GLY A 153 18.50 -22.01 -16.80
CA GLY A 153 19.81 -22.56 -16.40
C GLY A 153 19.77 -23.98 -15.82
N LYS A 154 18.58 -24.57 -15.65
CA LYS A 154 18.39 -25.96 -15.21
C LYS A 154 18.11 -26.90 -16.37
N GLU A 155 17.68 -26.38 -17.53
CA GLU A 155 17.39 -27.16 -18.73
C GLU A 155 18.66 -27.46 -19.56
N GLU A 156 19.73 -26.68 -19.34
CA GLU A 156 21.06 -26.89 -19.95
C GLU A 156 22.01 -27.82 -19.14
N ARG A 157 21.55 -28.40 -18.02
CA ARG A 157 22.32 -29.33 -17.18
C ARG A 157 21.63 -30.68 -17.05
#